data_AF-A0A975ABI4-F1
#
_entry.id   AF-A0A975ABI4-F1
#
_cell.length_a   1.000
_cell.length_b   1.000
_cell.length_c   1.000
_cell.angle_alpha   90.00
_cell.angle_beta   90.00
_cell.angle_gamma   90.00
#
_symmetry.space_group_name_H-M   'P 1'
#
loop_
_entity.id
_entity.type
_entity.pdbx_description
1 polymer ?
#
loop_
_entity_poly.entity_id
_entity_poly.type
_entity_poly.pdbx_seq_one_letter_code
_entity_poly.pdbx_strand_id
1 'polypeptide(L)'
;MCDFRKAAGLYVLERNSVPVYVGLARSSEGIGFRLRSHHKEGTKSWTGFSWFSFDDVKDMGSSRDGWSYVDQREWVSRSPMRDTVAELEALLVSALRGRALMNVQDPRFRNAHEWTQIVRSNYGPGGICHRVDTEGFWDQRPFG
;
A
#
# COMPACT_ATOMS: atom_id res chain seq x y z
N MET A 1 -16.38 2.83 -10.42
CA MET A 1 -15.66 3.00 -9.12
C MET A 1 -15.46 1.61 -8.52
N CYS A 2 -14.32 1.30 -7.89
CA CYS A 2 -14.04 -0.05 -7.40
C CYS A 2 -14.33 -0.18 -5.90
N ASP A 3 -14.99 -1.26 -5.48
CA ASP A 3 -15.28 -1.57 -4.09
C ASP A 3 -14.06 -2.18 -3.38
N PHE A 4 -13.36 -1.35 -2.61
CA PHE A 4 -12.16 -1.73 -1.86
C PHE A 4 -12.44 -2.53 -0.58
N ARG A 5 -13.69 -2.66 -0.14
CA ARG A 5 -13.99 -3.13 1.22
C ARG A 5 -13.43 -4.53 1.50
N LYS A 6 -13.39 -5.38 0.47
CA LYS A 6 -12.82 -6.73 0.51
C LYS A 6 -11.43 -6.83 -0.12
N ALA A 7 -10.85 -5.72 -0.58
CA ALA A 7 -9.55 -5.75 -1.23
C ALA A 7 -8.44 -6.13 -0.23
N ALA A 8 -7.51 -6.95 -0.68
CA ALA A 8 -6.22 -7.17 -0.05
C ALA A 8 -5.22 -6.12 -0.56
N GLY A 9 -4.32 -5.68 0.31
CA GLY A 9 -3.32 -4.69 -0.05
C GLY A 9 -2.96 -3.76 1.11
N LEU A 10 -2.68 -2.51 0.76
CA LEU A 10 -2.14 -1.50 1.64
C LEU A 10 -3.13 -0.34 1.75
N TYR A 11 -3.16 0.27 2.93
CA TYR A 11 -3.87 1.52 3.14
C TYR A 11 -3.02 2.48 3.96
N VAL A 12 -3.19 3.76 3.67
CA VAL A 12 -2.54 4.86 4.36
C VAL A 12 -3.63 5.72 4.97
N LEU A 13 -3.62 5.88 6.29
CA LEU A 13 -4.47 6.85 6.98
C LEU A 13 -3.78 8.20 6.99
N GLU A 14 -4.56 9.24 6.75
CA GLU A 14 -4.09 10.61 6.64
C GLU A 14 -4.84 11.52 7.60
N ARG A 15 -4.15 12.56 8.08
CA ARG A 15 -4.74 13.67 8.84
C ARG A 15 -4.31 14.95 8.16
N ASN A 16 -5.27 15.71 7.64
CA ASN A 16 -5.00 16.93 6.87
C ASN A 16 -3.98 16.70 5.75
N SER A 17 -4.17 15.63 4.97
CA SER A 17 -3.29 15.21 3.86
C SER A 17 -1.87 14.80 4.26
N VAL A 18 -1.60 14.64 5.56
CA VAL A 18 -0.32 14.09 6.07
C VAL A 18 -0.52 12.62 6.44
N PRO A 19 0.27 11.69 5.90
CA PRO A 19 0.25 10.29 6.32
C PRO A 19 0.54 10.16 7.81
N VAL A 20 -0.33 9.47 8.55
CA VAL A 20 -0.18 9.21 9.99
C VAL A 20 -0.09 7.73 10.31
N TYR A 21 -0.49 6.85 9.39
CA TYR A 21 -0.41 5.42 9.60
C TYR A 21 -0.41 4.67 8.27
N VAL A 22 0.39 3.63 8.17
CA VAL A 22 0.36 2.67 7.06
C VAL A 22 -0.05 1.31 7.63
N GLY A 23 -0.94 0.60 6.95
CA GLY A 23 -1.35 -0.71 7.39
C GLY A 23 -1.68 -1.66 6.27
N LEU A 24 -1.73 -2.92 6.66
CA LEU A 24 -2.01 -4.04 5.80
C LEU A 24 -3.41 -4.61 5.98
N ALA A 25 -4.03 -4.95 4.86
CA ALA A 25 -5.19 -5.82 4.81
C ALA A 25 -4.85 -7.10 4.05
N ARG A 26 -5.11 -8.24 4.69
CA ARG A 26 -5.00 -9.58 4.11
C ARG A 26 -6.37 -10.24 4.15
N SER A 27 -6.53 -11.28 3.33
CA SER A 27 -7.63 -12.27 3.39
C SER A 27 -9.05 -11.68 3.32
N SER A 28 -10.04 -12.42 3.83
CA SER A 28 -11.49 -12.18 3.64
C SER A 28 -12.04 -10.91 4.28
N GLU A 29 -11.34 -10.33 5.25
CA GLU A 29 -11.80 -9.13 5.96
C GLU A 29 -11.49 -7.84 5.19
N GLY A 30 -10.38 -7.82 4.43
CA GLY A 30 -10.03 -6.73 3.51
C GLY A 30 -9.78 -5.37 4.16
N ILE A 31 -9.51 -4.36 3.33
CA ILE A 31 -9.21 -2.99 3.75
C ILE A 31 -10.39 -2.38 4.52
N GLY A 32 -11.63 -2.65 4.09
CA GLY A 32 -12.82 -2.09 4.71
C GLY A 32 -13.00 -2.49 6.17
N PHE A 33 -12.68 -3.74 6.53
CA PHE A 33 -12.70 -4.18 7.93
C PHE A 33 -11.66 -3.44 8.76
N ARG A 34 -10.42 -3.33 8.25
CA ARG A 34 -9.33 -2.63 8.95
C ARG A 34 -9.67 -1.17 9.22
N LEU A 35 -10.17 -0.45 8.22
CA LEU A 35 -10.60 0.95 8.38
C LEU A 35 -11.69 1.11 9.42
N ARG A 36 -12.66 0.18 9.44
CA ARG A 36 -13.73 0.16 10.45
C ARG A 36 -13.17 -0.03 11.86
N SER A 37 -12.18 -0.90 12.03
CA SER A 37 -11.52 -1.10 13.32
C SER A 37 -10.79 0.17 13.78
N HIS A 38 -10.02 0.83 12.90
CA HIS A 38 -9.37 2.11 13.25
C HIS A 38 -10.38 3.20 13.61
N HIS A 39 -11.52 3.25 12.91
CA HIS A 39 -12.58 4.21 13.22
C HIS A 39 -13.21 3.97 14.60
N LYS A 40 -13.45 2.69 14.96
CA LYS A 40 -14.03 2.33 16.26
C LYS A 40 -13.04 2.54 17.42
N GLU A 41 -11.77 2.22 17.21
CA GLU A 41 -10.74 2.39 18.24
C GLU A 41 -10.44 3.86 18.53
N GLY A 42 -10.54 4.74 17.53
CA GLY A 42 -10.30 6.19 17.68
C GLY A 42 -8.86 6.57 18.05
N THR A 43 -7.95 5.59 18.12
CA THR A 43 -6.55 5.77 18.56
C THR A 43 -5.72 6.60 17.59
N LYS A 44 -6.09 6.59 16.32
CA LYS A 44 -5.43 7.38 15.27
C LYS A 44 -6.43 8.42 14.81
N SER A 45 -6.19 9.69 15.13
CA SER A 45 -7.01 10.80 14.63
C SER A 45 -6.72 10.95 13.14
N TRP A 46 -7.52 10.30 12.28
CA TRP A 46 -7.43 10.35 10.82
C TRP A 46 -8.67 11.01 10.23
N THR A 47 -8.51 11.73 9.13
CA THR A 47 -9.57 12.47 8.42
C THR A 47 -9.78 11.97 6.99
N GLY A 48 -8.82 11.22 6.46
CA GLY A 48 -8.88 10.63 5.13
C GLY A 48 -8.04 9.36 5.05
N PHE A 49 -8.17 8.64 3.94
CA PHE A 49 -7.32 7.50 3.67
C PHE A 49 -7.11 7.32 2.16
N SER A 50 -5.97 6.75 1.83
CA SER A 50 -5.60 6.27 0.50
C SER A 50 -5.42 4.75 0.56
N TRP A 51 -5.69 4.04 -0.54
CA TRP A 51 -5.55 2.59 -0.59
C TRP A 51 -4.97 2.14 -1.92
N PHE A 52 -4.28 1.01 -1.88
CA PHE A 52 -3.74 0.34 -3.06
C PHE A 52 -3.98 -1.16 -2.92
N SER A 53 -4.46 -1.79 -3.99
CA SER A 53 -4.68 -3.23 -4.06
C SER A 53 -3.99 -3.83 -5.27
N PHE A 54 -3.58 -5.08 -5.11
CA PHE A 54 -3.02 -5.91 -6.18
C PHE A 54 -4.05 -6.87 -6.77
N ASP A 55 -5.27 -6.84 -6.25
CA ASP A 55 -6.38 -7.69 -6.68
C ASP A 55 -6.84 -7.32 -8.08
N ASP A 56 -7.42 -8.29 -8.78
CA ASP A 56 -8.01 -8.05 -10.08
C ASP A 56 -9.30 -7.25 -9.94
N VAL A 57 -9.47 -6.22 -10.77
CA VAL A 57 -10.77 -5.56 -10.90
C VAL A 57 -11.61 -6.39 -11.85
N LYS A 58 -12.67 -7.02 -11.33
CA LYS A 58 -13.68 -7.66 -12.16
C LYS A 58 -14.54 -6.60 -12.81
N ASP A 59 -14.35 -6.40 -14.10
CA ASP A 59 -15.26 -5.61 -14.91
C ASP A 59 -16.57 -6.40 -15.05
N MET A 60 -17.57 -5.98 -14.28
CA MET A 60 -18.88 -6.58 -14.28
C MET A 60 -19.83 -5.83 -15.21
N GLY A 61 -19.35 -5.01 -16.17
CA GLY A 61 -20.10 -4.47 -17.31
C GLY A 61 -21.37 -3.64 -17.04
N SER A 62 -21.86 -3.58 -15.80
CA SER A 62 -23.14 -3.04 -15.33
C SER A 62 -23.54 -3.74 -14.03
N SER A 63 -22.70 -3.70 -12.99
CA SER A 63 -23.24 -4.02 -11.66
C SER A 63 -24.40 -3.04 -11.40
N ARG A 64 -25.52 -3.53 -10.86
CA ARG A 64 -26.75 -2.72 -10.66
C ARG A 64 -26.52 -1.46 -9.82
N ASP A 65 -25.43 -1.43 -9.07
CA ASP A 65 -25.02 -0.37 -8.16
C ASP A 65 -23.86 0.51 -8.70
N GLY A 66 -23.32 0.22 -9.90
CA GLY A 66 -22.24 1.00 -10.55
C GLY A 66 -20.83 0.73 -10.01
N TRP A 67 -20.66 -0.32 -9.21
CA TRP A 67 -19.39 -0.72 -8.58
C TRP A 67 -18.71 -1.88 -9.29
N SER A 68 -17.41 -1.74 -9.56
CA SER A 68 -16.54 -2.86 -9.90
C SER A 68 -16.11 -3.56 -8.63
N TYR A 69 -16.06 -4.89 -8.62
CA TYR A 69 -15.61 -5.67 -7.46
C TYR A 69 -14.18 -6.16 -7.67
N VAL A 70 -13.53 -6.53 -6.58
CA VAL A 70 -12.19 -7.12 -6.59
C VAL A 70 -12.26 -8.63 -6.56
N ASP A 71 -11.36 -9.28 -7.30
CA ASP A 71 -11.05 -10.70 -7.17
C ASP A 71 -9.70 -10.86 -6.51
N GLN A 72 -9.68 -11.49 -5.33
CA GLN A 72 -8.49 -11.57 -4.53
C GLN A 72 -7.43 -12.43 -5.21
N ARG A 73 -6.23 -11.87 -5.38
CA ARG A 73 -5.11 -12.62 -5.93
C ARG A 73 -4.30 -13.27 -4.80
N GLU A 74 -3.96 -14.54 -4.99
CA GLU A 74 -3.01 -15.22 -4.09
C GLU A 74 -1.54 -14.88 -4.41
N TRP A 75 -1.26 -14.47 -5.66
CA TRP A 75 0.09 -14.24 -6.18
C TRP A 75 0.19 -12.91 -6.93
N VAL A 76 1.34 -12.24 -6.79
CA VAL A 76 1.73 -11.09 -7.62
C VAL A 76 2.89 -11.55 -8.49
N SER A 77 2.62 -11.79 -9.78
CA SER A 77 3.59 -12.40 -10.69
C SER A 77 4.10 -13.75 -10.16
N ARG A 78 5.37 -13.83 -9.71
CA ARG A 78 6.00 -15.05 -9.18
C ARG A 78 6.15 -15.07 -7.65
N SER A 79 5.65 -14.05 -6.96
CA SER A 79 5.79 -13.92 -5.50
C SER A 79 4.44 -14.07 -4.80
N PRO A 80 4.39 -14.74 -3.63
CA PRO A 80 3.17 -14.79 -2.83
C PRO A 80 2.73 -13.38 -2.46
N MET A 81 1.43 -13.08 -2.64
CA MET A 81 0.85 -11.77 -2.32
C MET A 81 1.22 -11.32 -0.91
N ARG A 82 1.13 -12.23 0.05
CA ARG A 82 1.42 -12.00 1.46
C ARG A 82 2.82 -11.40 1.68
N ASP A 83 3.81 -11.92 0.96
CA ASP A 83 5.21 -11.57 1.17
C ASP A 83 5.49 -10.23 0.48
N THR A 84 5.05 -10.04 -0.77
CA THR A 84 5.12 -8.76 -1.49
C THR A 84 4.49 -7.62 -0.70
N VAL A 85 3.29 -7.85 -0.18
CA VAL A 85 2.50 -6.84 0.54
C VAL A 85 3.16 -6.50 1.88
N ALA A 86 3.79 -7.47 2.56
CA ALA A 86 4.58 -7.21 3.78
C ALA A 86 5.85 -6.38 3.51
N GLU A 87 6.60 -6.68 2.44
CA GLU A 87 7.81 -5.93 2.07
C GLU A 87 7.46 -4.47 1.70
N LEU A 88 6.31 -4.24 1.05
CA LEU A 88 5.83 -2.89 0.75
C LEU A 88 5.39 -2.09 1.97
N GLU A 89 4.80 -2.75 2.97
CA GLU A 89 4.50 -2.13 4.26
C GLU A 89 5.79 -1.66 4.95
N ALA A 90 6.81 -2.51 4.99
CA ALA A 90 8.14 -2.17 5.51
C ALA A 90 8.75 -0.97 4.76
N LEU A 91 8.67 -0.97 3.43
CA LEU A 91 9.14 0.12 2.60
C LEU A 91 8.43 1.44 2.89
N LEU A 92 7.10 1.45 2.96
CA LEU A 92 6.35 2.67 3.21
C LEU A 92 6.59 3.21 4.62
N VAL A 93 6.64 2.35 5.64
CA VAL A 93 6.99 2.77 7.00
C VAL A 93 8.41 3.33 7.05
N SER A 94 9.37 2.69 6.37
CA SER A 94 10.75 3.17 6.30
C SER A 94 10.87 4.52 5.58
N ALA A 95 10.26 4.65 4.40
CA ALA A 95 10.33 5.86 3.57
C ALA A 95 9.62 7.06 4.22
N LEU A 96 8.56 6.80 5.00
CA LEU A 96 7.81 7.83 5.74
C LEU A 96 8.30 8.00 7.18
N ARG A 97 9.34 7.27 7.60
CA ARG A 97 9.91 7.39 8.95
C ARG A 97 10.37 8.83 9.18
N GLY A 98 9.99 9.40 10.32
CA GLY A 98 10.24 10.82 10.65
C GLY A 98 9.13 11.78 10.22
N ARG A 99 8.11 11.35 9.47
CA ARG A 99 6.96 12.18 9.05
C ARG A 99 5.68 11.88 9.84
N ALA A 100 5.72 12.08 11.15
CA ALA A 100 4.55 11.97 12.05
C ALA A 100 3.80 10.61 12.05
N LEU A 101 4.40 9.55 11.51
CA LEU A 101 3.82 8.21 11.54
C LEU A 101 3.64 7.72 12.99
N MET A 102 2.46 7.17 13.26
CA MET A 102 2.06 6.62 14.55
C MET A 102 2.08 5.08 14.54
N ASN A 103 2.73 4.47 13.55
CA ASN A 103 2.95 3.03 13.52
C ASN A 103 3.77 2.61 14.74
N VAL A 104 3.18 1.84 15.64
CA VAL A 104 3.87 1.29 16.83
C VAL A 104 4.80 0.14 16.42
N GLN A 105 4.42 -0.61 15.39
CA GLN A 105 5.21 -1.72 14.88
C GLN A 105 6.21 -1.22 13.83
N ASP A 106 7.42 -1.75 13.92
CA ASP A 106 8.52 -1.54 12.99
C ASP A 106 8.66 -2.78 12.07
N PRO A 107 7.90 -2.84 10.96
CA PRO A 107 8.01 -3.94 10.01
C PRO A 107 9.40 -3.94 9.37
N ARG A 108 10.12 -5.06 9.53
CA ARG A 108 11.42 -5.30 8.90
C ARG A 108 11.25 -6.03 7.58
N PHE A 109 12.11 -5.69 6.63
CA PHE A 109 12.27 -6.46 5.40
C PHE A 109 12.71 -7.87 5.77
N ARG A 110 12.00 -8.90 5.29
CA ARG A 110 12.31 -10.29 5.67
C ARG A 110 13.44 -10.85 4.81
N ASN A 111 13.40 -10.51 3.52
CA ASN A 111 14.31 -11.08 2.53
C ASN A 111 15.11 -10.01 1.77
N ALA A 112 14.89 -8.72 2.04
CA ALA A 112 15.57 -7.62 1.37
C ALA A 112 16.53 -6.89 2.32
N HIS A 113 17.69 -6.50 1.79
CA HIS A 113 18.75 -5.82 2.54
C HIS A 113 18.81 -4.31 2.28
N GLU A 114 18.30 -3.90 1.11
CA GLU A 114 18.27 -2.51 0.67
C GLU A 114 17.08 -2.29 -0.26
N TRP A 115 16.74 -1.02 -0.46
CA TRP A 115 15.81 -0.60 -1.49
C TRP A 115 16.41 0.54 -2.28
N THR A 116 16.17 0.53 -3.58
CA THR A 116 16.60 1.61 -4.47
C THR A 116 15.37 2.11 -5.21
N GLN A 117 15.10 3.41 -5.14
CA GLN A 117 14.07 3.99 -5.98
C GLN A 117 14.49 3.91 -7.44
N ILE A 118 13.61 3.36 -8.28
CA ILE A 118 13.81 3.35 -9.72
C ILE A 118 13.67 4.79 -10.26
N VAL A 119 14.67 5.26 -10.99
CA VAL A 119 14.72 6.60 -11.61
C VAL A 119 14.41 6.55 -13.09
N ARG A 120 14.28 7.72 -13.71
CA ARG A 120 13.98 7.86 -15.14
C ARG A 120 14.95 7.10 -16.04
N SER A 121 16.23 7.00 -15.69
CA SER A 121 17.23 6.26 -16.48
C SER A 121 17.03 4.75 -16.48
N ASN A 122 16.30 4.20 -15.51
CA ASN A 122 15.99 2.78 -15.45
C ASN A 122 14.80 2.38 -16.35
N TYR A 123 14.03 3.36 -16.85
CA TYR A 123 12.94 3.12 -17.78
C TYR A 123 13.24 3.78 -19.14
N GLY A 124 13.33 2.95 -20.19
CA GLY A 124 13.27 3.44 -21.56
C GLY A 124 11.93 4.15 -21.85
N PRO A 125 11.87 5.03 -22.86
CA PRO A 125 10.65 5.78 -23.17
C PRO A 125 9.49 4.82 -23.48
N GLY A 126 8.43 4.87 -22.65
CA GLY A 126 7.21 4.07 -22.83
C GLY A 126 6.71 3.26 -21.61
N GLY A 127 7.41 3.30 -20.47
CA GLY A 127 6.98 2.60 -19.24
C GLY A 127 5.80 3.26 -18.49
N ILE A 128 5.05 2.46 -17.72
CA ILE A 128 3.82 2.81 -16.99
C ILE A 128 4.04 3.92 -15.92
N CYS A 129 5.28 4.15 -15.51
CA CYS A 129 5.65 5.15 -14.50
C CYS A 129 6.15 6.45 -15.14
N HIS A 130 5.25 7.37 -15.46
CA HIS A 130 5.58 8.65 -16.10
C HIS A 130 6.05 9.76 -15.12
N ARG A 131 6.05 9.50 -13.81
CA ARG A 131 6.51 10.43 -12.77
C ARG A 131 7.46 9.71 -11.81
N VAL A 132 8.67 9.50 -12.27
CA VAL A 132 9.80 9.06 -11.43
C VAL A 132 10.71 10.26 -11.22
N ASP A 133 11.26 10.38 -10.01
CA ASP A 133 12.21 11.45 -9.68
C ASP A 133 13.42 11.38 -10.63
N THR A 134 13.97 12.54 -10.98
CA THR A 134 15.16 12.66 -11.83
C THR A 134 16.42 12.22 -11.10
N GLU A 135 16.50 12.44 -9.79
CA GLU A 135 17.71 12.17 -9.02
C GLU A 135 17.63 10.89 -8.19
N GLY A 136 16.41 10.36 -7.97
CA GLY A 136 16.20 9.15 -7.18
C GLY A 136 16.38 9.38 -5.68
N PHE A 137 15.62 8.65 -4.89
CA PHE A 137 15.83 8.58 -3.45
C PHE A 137 16.52 7.25 -3.11
N TRP A 138 17.59 7.35 -2.33
CA TRP A 138 18.26 6.21 -1.70
C TRP A 138 18.37 6.48 -0.20
N ASP A 139 17.87 5.57 0.63
CA ASP A 139 18.24 5.55 2.05
C ASP A 139 19.49 4.67 2.19
N GLN A 140 20.63 5.27 2.55
CA GLN A 140 21.89 4.54 2.76
C GLN A 140 21.90 3.77 4.08
N ARG A 141 20.86 3.89 4.91
CA ARG A 141 20.79 3.13 6.16
C ARG A 141 20.43 1.68 5.85
N PRO A 142 21.30 0.72 6.23
CA PRO A 142 20.94 -0.69 6.18
C PRO A 142 19.63 -0.89 6.93
N PHE A 143 18.74 -1.70 6.39
CA PHE A 143 17.58 -2.16 7.15
C PHE A 143 18.09 -2.99 8.34
N GLY A 144 18.07 -2.39 9.53
CA GLY A 144 18.45 -3.04 10.80
C GLY A 144 17.38 -3.99 11.32
#